data_AF-K2JYL2-F1
#
_entry.id   AF-K2JYL2-F1
#
_cell.length_a   1.000
_cell.length_b   1.000
_cell.length_c   1.000
_cell.angle_alpha   90.00
_cell.angle_beta   90.00
_cell.angle_gamma   90.00
#
_symmetry.space_group_name_H-M   'P 1'
#
loop_
_entity.id
_entity.type
_entity.pdbx_description
1 polymer ?
#
loop_
_entity_poly.entity_id
_entity_poly.type
_entity_poly.pdbx_seq_one_letter_code
_entity_poly.pdbx_strand_id
1 'polypeptide(L)'
;MDALPLGQLIGAISPVINRIAPQWVYVPYRNDAHSDHQVVFDAVMSATKSFRYPFIKRLMTYETLSETDFGLKPEDGGFRPNIYVDISQHLDKKLDILDIFSSEMGEFPFPRSRKALSALAALRGVQSNAEAAEAFMLLKEINQ
;
A
#
# COMPACT_ATOMS: atom_id res chain seq x y z
N MET A 1 7.89 -18.38 13.32
CA MET A 1 6.78 -18.28 12.36
C MET A 1 7.29 -18.91 11.07
N ASP A 2 6.60 -19.93 10.57
CA ASP A 2 7.01 -20.67 9.36
C ASP A 2 6.92 -19.75 8.14
N ALA A 3 8.02 -19.07 7.83
CA ALA A 3 8.10 -18.27 6.63
C ALA A 3 8.10 -19.22 5.43
N LEU A 4 7.02 -19.19 4.64
CA LEU A 4 7.02 -19.82 3.33
C LEU A 4 8.26 -19.32 2.56
N PRO A 5 9.04 -20.21 1.92
CA PRO A 5 10.16 -19.77 1.11
C PRO A 5 9.68 -18.72 0.10
N LEU A 6 10.39 -17.61 -0.03
CA LEU A 6 10.00 -16.50 -0.92
C LEU A 6 9.71 -17.00 -2.35
N GLY A 7 10.44 -18.01 -2.82
CA GLY A 7 10.20 -18.66 -4.11
C GLY A 7 8.82 -19.29 -4.26
N GLN A 8 8.24 -19.84 -3.19
CA GLN A 8 6.87 -20.38 -3.21
C GLN A 8 5.84 -19.25 -3.34
N LEU A 9 6.03 -18.13 -2.63
CA LEU A 9 5.16 -16.95 -2.77
C LEU A 9 5.24 -16.36 -4.18
N ILE A 10 6.44 -16.22 -4.73
CA ILE A 10 6.64 -15.78 -6.12
C ILE A 10 5.94 -16.75 -7.08
N GLY A 11 6.08 -18.06 -6.85
CA GLY A 11 5.43 -19.11 -7.65
C GLY A 11 3.90 -19.05 -7.60
N ALA A 12 3.32 -18.63 -6.48
CA ALA A 12 1.87 -18.46 -6.32
C ALA A 12 1.36 -17.14 -6.94
N ILE A 13 2.13 -16.05 -6.82
CA ILE A 13 1.75 -14.71 -7.33
C ILE A 13 1.88 -14.64 -8.85
N SER A 14 2.93 -15.23 -9.43
CA SER A 14 3.25 -15.10 -10.85
C SER A 14 2.12 -15.56 -11.80
N PRO A 15 1.43 -16.70 -11.56
CA PRO A 15 0.28 -17.11 -12.36
C PRO A 15 -0.87 -16.10 -12.31
N VAL A 16 -1.12 -15.49 -11.15
CA VAL A 16 -2.17 -14.48 -10.97
C VAL A 16 -1.85 -13.23 -11.77
N ILE A 17 -0.61 -12.74 -11.69
CA ILE A 17 -0.15 -11.57 -12.45
C ILE A 17 -0.25 -11.82 -13.96
N ASN A 18 0.17 -12.99 -14.45
CA ASN A 18 0.04 -13.34 -15.87
C ASN A 18 -1.42 -13.43 -16.33
N ARG A 19 -2.30 -13.96 -15.48
CA ARG A 19 -3.73 -14.08 -15.81
C ARG A 19 -4.43 -12.73 -15.87
N ILE A 20 -4.16 -11.83 -14.92
CA ILE A 20 -4.79 -10.52 -14.84
C ILE A 20 -4.15 -9.54 -15.85
N ALA A 21 -2.86 -9.71 -16.14
CA ALA A 21 -2.05 -8.79 -16.93
C ALA A 21 -2.19 -7.31 -16.49
N PRO A 22 -2.02 -6.99 -15.19
CA PRO A 22 -2.30 -5.65 -14.68
C PRO A 22 -1.31 -4.63 -15.21
N GLN A 23 -1.79 -3.43 -15.58
CA GLN A 23 -0.88 -2.33 -15.91
C GLN A 23 -0.33 -1.65 -14.65
N TRP A 24 -1.09 -1.63 -13.56
CA TRP A 24 -0.77 -0.94 -12.32
C TRP A 24 -0.75 -1.95 -11.18
N VAL A 25 0.28 -1.89 -10.34
CA VAL A 25 0.43 -2.74 -9.15
C VAL A 25 0.64 -1.86 -7.93
N TYR A 26 -0.14 -2.11 -6.89
CA TYR A 26 -0.05 -1.49 -5.58
C TYR A 26 0.42 -2.53 -4.56
N VAL A 27 1.31 -2.15 -3.65
CA VAL A 27 1.87 -3.04 -2.63
C VAL A 27 2.11 -2.30 -1.31
N PRO A 28 2.03 -2.93 -0.13
CA PRO A 28 2.33 -2.26 1.14
C PRO A 28 3.73 -1.65 1.18
N TYR A 29 3.92 -0.61 2.00
CA TYR A 29 5.23 -0.01 2.20
C TYR A 29 6.22 -1.01 2.80
N ARG A 30 7.34 -1.25 2.13
CA ARG A 30 8.29 -2.31 2.48
C ARG A 30 8.82 -2.22 3.92
N ASN A 31 8.99 -1.00 4.42
CA ASN A 31 9.73 -0.74 5.66
C ASN A 31 8.83 -0.42 6.86
N ASP A 32 7.55 -0.77 6.78
CA ASP A 32 6.66 -0.70 7.92
C ASP A 32 6.95 -1.81 8.97
N ALA A 33 6.19 -1.79 10.07
CA ALA A 33 6.39 -2.71 11.18
C ALA A 33 5.99 -4.17 10.89
N HIS A 34 5.20 -4.42 9.84
CA HIS A 34 4.62 -5.74 9.61
C HIS A 34 5.51 -6.59 8.70
N SER A 35 6.07 -7.68 9.22
CA SER A 35 6.99 -8.54 8.45
C SER A 35 6.38 -9.09 7.15
N ASP A 36 5.08 -9.41 7.17
CA ASP A 36 4.40 -9.92 5.98
C ASP A 36 4.31 -8.89 4.87
N HIS A 37 4.19 -7.59 5.19
CA HIS A 37 4.21 -6.51 4.20
C HIS A 37 5.57 -6.46 3.49
N GLN A 38 6.67 -6.62 4.23
CA GLN A 38 8.01 -6.73 3.66
C GLN A 38 8.13 -7.95 2.72
N VAL A 39 7.65 -9.12 3.15
CA VAL A 39 7.72 -10.35 2.35
C VAL A 39 6.87 -10.25 1.08
N VAL A 40 5.65 -9.71 1.18
CA VAL A 40 4.76 -9.45 0.03
C VAL A 40 5.41 -8.47 -0.92
N PHE A 41 6.00 -7.38 -0.42
CA PHE A 41 6.73 -6.42 -1.24
C PHE A 41 7.84 -7.10 -2.05
N ASP A 42 8.72 -7.86 -1.39
CA ASP A 42 9.86 -8.51 -2.03
C ASP A 42 9.43 -9.56 -3.07
N ALA A 43 8.34 -10.29 -2.78
CA ALA A 43 7.76 -11.24 -3.72
C ALA A 43 7.17 -10.54 -4.96
N VAL A 44 6.42 -9.45 -4.76
CA VAL A 44 5.82 -8.66 -5.85
C VAL A 44 6.90 -7.98 -6.70
N MET A 45 7.98 -7.46 -6.12
CA MET A 45 9.10 -6.90 -6.90
C MET A 45 9.73 -7.95 -7.81
N SER A 46 9.83 -9.20 -7.34
CA SER A 46 10.30 -10.32 -8.15
C SER A 46 9.33 -10.68 -9.28
N ALA A 47 8.02 -10.54 -9.03
CA ALA A 47 6.94 -10.81 -9.97
C ALA A 47 6.51 -9.58 -10.81
N THR A 48 7.30 -8.50 -10.82
CA THR A 48 7.04 -7.28 -11.61
C THR A 48 8.20 -6.88 -12.54
N LYS A 49 9.21 -7.75 -12.69
CA LYS A 49 10.32 -7.56 -13.62
C LYS A 49 9.79 -7.41 -15.06
N SER A 50 9.93 -6.21 -15.63
CA SER A 50 9.29 -5.83 -16.91
C SER A 50 9.68 -6.70 -18.11
N PHE A 51 10.84 -7.35 -18.09
CA PHE A 51 11.24 -8.30 -19.14
C PHE A 51 10.52 -9.66 -19.05
N ARG A 52 9.84 -9.96 -17.93
CA ARG A 52 8.93 -11.11 -17.78
C ARG A 52 7.46 -10.69 -17.80
N TYR A 53 7.17 -9.47 -17.34
CA TYR A 53 5.83 -8.92 -17.20
C TYR A 53 5.72 -7.56 -17.91
N PRO A 54 5.78 -7.53 -19.26
CA PRO A 54 5.91 -6.29 -20.04
C PRO A 54 4.65 -5.41 -20.03
N PHE A 55 3.52 -5.98 -19.62
CA PHE A 55 2.24 -5.27 -19.45
C PHE A 55 2.21 -4.38 -18.21
N ILE A 56 3.06 -4.60 -17.21
CA ILE A 56 3.13 -3.77 -16.00
C ILE A 56 3.86 -2.47 -16.32
N LYS A 57 3.16 -1.34 -16.12
CA LYS A 57 3.66 0.00 -16.42
C LYS A 57 3.88 0.86 -15.19
N ARG A 58 3.16 0.60 -14.09
CA ARG A 58 3.26 1.41 -12.87
C ARG A 58 3.32 0.54 -11.61
N LEU A 59 4.34 0.78 -10.79
CA LEU A 59 4.53 0.16 -9.47
C LEU A 59 4.44 1.25 -8.41
N MET A 60 3.48 1.11 -7.51
CA MET A 60 3.27 2.05 -6.40
C MET A 60 3.19 1.30 -5.09
N THR A 61 3.55 2.00 -4.02
CA THR A 61 3.35 1.50 -2.66
C THR A 61 2.50 2.45 -1.83
N TYR A 62 1.72 1.90 -0.89
CA TYR A 62 0.81 2.63 -0.02
C TYR A 62 1.22 2.49 1.46
N GLU A 63 0.85 3.50 2.25
CA GLU A 63 0.97 3.46 3.69
C GLU A 63 -0.19 2.66 4.32
N THR A 64 0.11 1.98 5.42
CA THR A 64 -0.88 1.30 6.27
C THR A 64 -0.79 1.90 7.66
N LEU A 65 -1.82 2.63 8.07
CA LEU A 65 -1.90 3.21 9.41
C LEU A 65 -2.02 2.08 10.45
N SER A 66 -1.24 2.15 11.53
CA SER A 66 -0.85 1.10 12.49
C SER A 66 0.43 0.35 12.17
N GLU A 67 0.94 0.43 10.93
CA GLU A 67 2.16 -0.28 10.53
C GLU A 67 3.24 0.72 10.08
N THR A 68 2.92 1.58 9.12
CA THR A 68 3.88 2.51 8.49
C THR A 68 4.40 3.53 9.50
N ASP A 69 3.54 3.99 10.42
CA ASP A 69 3.89 4.88 11.53
C ASP A 69 4.73 4.19 12.62
N PHE A 70 4.80 2.86 12.63
CA PHE A 70 5.64 2.05 13.51
C PHE A 70 6.88 1.46 12.80
N GLY A 71 7.10 1.81 11.53
CA GLY A 71 8.32 1.49 10.76
C GLY A 71 9.52 2.29 11.27
N LEU A 72 10.15 1.85 12.37
CA LEU A 72 11.19 2.59 13.08
C LEU A 72 12.63 2.18 12.73
N LYS A 73 12.85 1.64 11.52
CA LYS A 73 14.19 1.25 11.06
C LYS A 73 15.05 2.53 10.88
N PRO A 74 16.17 2.73 11.61
CA PRO A 74 16.92 3.99 11.58
C PRO A 74 17.46 4.40 10.21
N GLU A 75 17.72 3.42 9.35
CA GLU A 75 18.18 3.61 7.97
C GLU A 75 17.05 3.94 6.98
N ASP A 76 15.79 3.81 7.39
CA ASP A 76 14.65 4.09 6.52
C ASP A 76 14.38 5.59 6.42
N GLY A 77 14.23 6.09 5.20
CA GLY A 77 13.89 7.49 4.93
C GLY A 77 12.42 7.84 5.22
N GLY A 78 11.63 6.85 5.66
CA GLY A 78 10.19 6.94 5.89
C GLY A 78 9.36 6.88 4.61
N PHE A 79 8.05 6.72 4.79
CA PHE A 79 7.09 6.81 3.71
C PHE A 79 7.02 8.26 3.17
N ARG A 80 7.48 8.46 1.94
CA ARG A 80 7.62 9.77 1.29
C ARG A 80 6.76 9.85 0.04
N PRO A 81 5.44 10.02 0.18
CA PRO A 81 4.52 9.94 -0.94
C PRO A 81 4.78 11.05 -1.95
N ASN A 82 4.68 10.69 -3.23
CA ASN A 82 4.84 11.59 -4.38
C ASN A 82 3.66 11.49 -5.35
N ILE A 83 2.67 10.65 -5.06
CA ILE A 83 1.40 10.54 -5.76
C ILE A 83 0.29 10.70 -4.73
N TYR A 84 -0.69 11.52 -5.05
CA TYR A 84 -1.86 11.75 -4.21
C TYR A 84 -3.11 11.58 -5.07
N VAL A 85 -4.10 10.88 -4.54
CA VAL A 85 -5.39 10.64 -5.20
C VAL A 85 -6.47 11.30 -4.35
N ASP A 86 -7.14 12.30 -4.91
CA ASP A 86 -8.30 12.93 -4.27
C ASP A 86 -9.41 11.89 -4.07
N ILE A 87 -9.75 11.66 -2.81
CA ILE A 87 -10.81 10.76 -2.38
C ILE A 87 -11.91 11.51 -1.62
N SER A 88 -12.03 12.83 -1.78
CA SER A 88 -13.01 13.66 -1.06
C SER A 88 -14.43 13.12 -1.26
N GLN A 89 -14.77 12.67 -2.47
CA GLN A 89 -16.08 12.06 -2.78
C GLN A 89 -16.21 10.58 -2.36
N HIS A 90 -15.13 9.96 -1.88
CA HIS A 90 -15.04 8.52 -1.60
C HIS A 90 -14.68 8.20 -0.15
N LEU A 91 -14.37 9.21 0.68
CA LEU A 91 -13.90 9.01 2.05
C LEU A 91 -14.90 8.20 2.89
N ASP A 92 -16.19 8.58 2.88
CA ASP A 92 -17.21 7.88 3.66
C ASP A 92 -17.33 6.41 3.23
N LYS A 93 -17.34 6.15 1.92
CA LYS A 93 -17.40 4.78 1.39
C LYS A 93 -16.16 3.96 1.80
N LYS A 94 -14.98 4.57 1.84
CA LYS A 94 -13.76 3.92 2.34
C LYS A 94 -13.91 3.54 3.81
N LEU A 95 -14.41 4.45 4.64
CA LEU A 95 -14.62 4.20 6.08
C LEU A 95 -15.66 3.08 6.31
N ASP A 96 -16.75 3.09 5.54
CA ASP A 96 -17.77 2.05 5.62
C ASP A 96 -17.24 0.66 5.23
N ILE A 97 -16.35 0.58 4.23
CA ILE A 97 -15.68 -0.69 3.86
C ILE A 97 -14.77 -1.17 5.00
N LEU A 98 -14.04 -0.27 5.64
CA LEU A 98 -13.13 -0.63 6.73
C LEU A 98 -13.90 -1.15 7.96
N ASP A 99 -15.07 -0.60 8.26
CA ASP A 99 -15.91 -1.05 9.37
C ASP A 99 -16.44 -2.49 9.21
N ILE A 100 -16.46 -3.04 7.99
CA ILE A 100 -16.76 -4.47 7.77
C ILE A 100 -15.77 -5.36 8.52
N PHE A 101 -14.52 -4.90 8.68
CA PHE A 101 -13.47 -5.59 9.41
C PHE A 101 -13.44 -5.18 10.88
N SER A 102 -14.56 -5.39 11.59
CA SER A 102 -14.75 -4.90 12.97
C SER A 102 -13.69 -5.37 13.97
N SER A 103 -13.02 -6.50 13.74
CA SER A 103 -11.91 -6.99 14.58
C SER A 103 -10.60 -6.23 14.36
N GLU A 104 -10.45 -5.60 13.20
CA GLU A 104 -9.28 -4.79 12.82
C GLU A 104 -9.47 -3.31 13.14
N MET A 105 -10.71 -2.89 13.36
CA MET A 105 -11.09 -1.53 13.72
C MET A 105 -11.19 -1.34 15.23
N GLY A 106 -10.97 -0.12 15.70
CA GLY A 106 -11.09 0.21 17.11
C GLY A 106 -11.51 1.65 17.36
N GLU A 107 -11.84 1.95 18.60
CA GLU A 107 -12.16 3.31 19.04
C GLU A 107 -10.91 4.19 19.07
N PHE A 108 -11.04 5.46 18.69
CA PHE A 108 -9.95 6.43 18.83
C PHE A 108 -9.51 6.50 20.32
N PRO A 109 -8.21 6.46 20.65
CA PRO A 109 -7.03 6.76 19.82
C PRO A 109 -6.39 5.57 19.09
N PHE A 110 -7.09 4.45 18.90
CA PHE A 110 -6.57 3.37 18.08
C PHE A 110 -6.31 3.84 16.62
N PRO A 111 -5.17 3.48 15.99
CA PRO A 111 -4.79 4.03 14.68
C PRO A 111 -5.79 3.67 13.57
N ARG A 112 -6.38 2.46 13.61
CA ARG A 112 -7.43 2.04 12.69
C ARG A 112 -8.81 2.37 13.26
N SER A 113 -9.03 3.66 13.51
CA SER A 113 -10.33 4.23 13.90
C SER A 113 -10.82 5.18 12.82
N ARG A 114 -12.15 5.34 12.65
CA ARG A 114 -12.71 6.29 11.68
C ARG A 114 -12.09 7.69 11.79
N LYS A 115 -11.88 8.16 13.02
CA LYS A 115 -11.27 9.47 13.29
C LYS A 115 -9.82 9.55 12.82
N ALA A 116 -8.99 8.55 13.15
CA ALA A 116 -7.58 8.56 12.75
C ALA A 116 -7.40 8.40 11.23
N LEU A 117 -8.19 7.54 10.59
CA LEU A 117 -8.19 7.36 9.14
C LEU A 117 -8.64 8.62 8.40
N SER A 118 -9.69 9.30 8.88
CA SER A 118 -10.14 10.58 8.33
C SER A 118 -9.09 11.67 8.50
N ALA A 119 -8.41 11.70 9.65
CA ALA A 119 -7.34 12.65 9.91
C ALA A 119 -6.13 12.44 8.98
N LEU A 120 -5.73 11.18 8.73
CA LEU A 120 -4.70 10.86 7.76
C LEU A 120 -5.13 11.31 6.35
N ALA A 121 -6.36 10.99 5.94
CA ALA A 121 -6.87 11.40 4.63
C ALA A 121 -6.89 12.92 4.45
N ALA A 122 -7.29 13.67 5.49
CA ALA A 122 -7.25 15.13 5.47
C ALA A 122 -5.83 15.68 5.38
N LEU A 123 -4.87 15.10 6.11
CA LEU A 123 -3.46 15.47 6.02
C LEU A 123 -2.93 15.30 4.60
N ARG A 124 -3.23 14.17 3.96
CA ARG A 124 -2.86 13.91 2.55
C ARG A 124 -3.61 14.83 1.58
N GLY A 125 -4.87 15.17 1.89
CA GLY A 125 -5.67 16.14 1.14
C GLY A 125 -4.99 17.51 1.08
N VAL A 126 -4.57 18.04 2.23
CA VAL A 126 -3.86 19.34 2.30
C VAL A 126 -2.55 19.31 1.52
N GLN A 127 -1.85 18.16 1.47
CA GLN A 127 -0.63 18.01 0.66
C GLN A 127 -0.88 18.04 -0.86
N SER A 128 -2.14 17.88 -1.29
CA SER A 128 -2.53 17.78 -2.70
C SER A 128 -3.65 18.74 -3.11
N ASN A 129 -3.97 19.73 -2.27
CA ASN A 129 -5.05 20.70 -2.48
C ASN A 129 -6.44 20.04 -2.67
N ALA A 130 -6.75 19.04 -1.84
CA ALA A 130 -8.03 18.36 -1.75
C ALA A 130 -8.53 18.30 -0.28
N GLU A 131 -9.81 18.01 -0.06
CA GLU A 131 -10.34 17.84 1.31
C GLU A 131 -9.89 16.53 1.94
N ALA A 132 -9.75 15.48 1.13
CA ALA A 132 -9.20 14.19 1.54
C ALA A 132 -8.44 13.52 0.38
N ALA A 133 -7.32 12.87 0.68
CA ALA A 133 -6.57 12.10 -0.31
C ALA A 133 -5.99 10.79 0.24
N GLU A 134 -5.71 9.86 -0.66
CA GLU A 134 -4.79 8.75 -0.40
C GLU A 134 -3.43 9.06 -1.01
N ALA A 135 -2.38 8.64 -0.32
CA ALA A 135 -1.00 8.93 -0.71
C ALA A 135 -0.26 7.64 -1.06
N PHE A 136 0.57 7.72 -2.09
CA PHE A 136 1.35 6.61 -2.61
C PHE A 136 2.78 7.06 -2.94
N MET A 137 3.71 6.12 -2.93
CA MET A 137 5.04 6.31 -3.51
C MET A 137 5.12 5.59 -4.85
N LEU A 138 5.42 6.33 -5.91
CA LEU A 138 5.79 5.76 -7.19
C LEU A 138 7.19 5.15 -7.08
N LEU A 139 7.28 3.83 -7.27
CA LEU A 139 8.53 3.07 -7.29
C LEU A 139 9.12 3.00 -8.69
N LYS A 140 8.27 2.80 -9.70
CA LYS A 140 8.66 2.70 -11.09
C LYS A 140 7.49 3.02 -12.01
N GLU A 141 7.78 3.78 -13.06
CA GLU A 141 6.89 3.99 -14.20
C GLU A 141 7.61 3.70 -15.51
N ILE A 142 6.90 3.11 -16.48
CA ILE A 142 7.40 2.83 -17.82
C ILE A 142 6.43 3.45 -18.83
N ASN A 143 6.86 4.53 -19.48
CA ASN A 143 6.12 5.20 -20.54
C ASN A 143 6.68 4.73 -21.89
N GLN A 144 5.89 3.95 -22.64
CA GLN A 144 6.22 3.43 -23.97
C GLN A 144 4.99 3.46 -24.85
#